data_AF-A0A542ZA09-F1
#
_entry.id   AF-A0A542ZA09-F1
#
_cell.length_a   1.000
_cell.length_b   1.000
_cell.length_c   1.000
_cell.angle_alpha   90.00
_cell.angle_beta   90.00
_cell.angle_gamma   90.00
#
_symmetry.space_group_name_H-M   'P 1'
#
loop_
_entity.id
_entity.type
_entity.pdbx_description
1 polymer ?
#
loop_
_entity_poly.entity_id
_entity_poly.type
_entity_poly.pdbx_seq_one_letter_code
_entity_poly.pdbx_strand_id
1 'polypeptide(L)' 'MCHPATCRTCGKTTWSGCGQHVDSVMRDVPKDQRCSGHDTPTRSRFFARILGAR' A
#
# COMPACT_ATOMS: atom_id res chain seq x y z
N MET A 1 -6.20 -13.58 1.76
CA MET A 1 -6.01 -13.52 3.22
C MET A 1 -5.55 -12.13 3.59
N CYS A 2 -6.25 -11.46 4.51
CA CYS A 2 -5.88 -10.13 4.98
C CYS A 2 -5.11 -10.28 6.28
N HIS A 3 -3.98 -9.60 6.41
CA HIS A 3 -3.15 -9.67 7.60
C HIS A 3 -2.52 -8.31 7.90
N PRO A 4 -2.26 -8.00 9.18
CA PRO A 4 -1.54 -6.80 9.56
C PRO A 4 -0.09 -6.93 9.07
N ALA A 5 0.43 -5.84 8.51
CA ALA A 5 1.79 -5.75 7.99
C ALA A 5 2.38 -4.39 8.35
N THR A 6 3.69 -4.30 8.47
CA THR A 6 4.34 -3.01 8.72
C THR A 6 4.56 -2.26 7.41
N CYS A 7 4.17 -0.99 7.37
CA CYS A 7 4.40 -0.15 6.21
C CYS A 7 5.90 0.12 6.07
N ARG A 8 6.47 -0.21 4.92
CA ARG A 8 7.89 0.07 4.64
C ARG A 8 8.19 1.55 4.40
N THR A 9 7.18 2.37 4.15
CA THR A 9 7.33 3.81 3.90
C THR A 9 7.39 4.61 5.19
N CYS A 10 6.49 4.35 6.13
CA CYS A 10 6.35 5.13 7.36
C CYS A 10 6.59 4.33 8.65
N GLY A 11 6.81 3.02 8.58
CA GLY A 11 7.00 2.15 9.75
C GLY A 11 5.74 1.86 10.56
N LYS A 12 4.59 2.44 10.19
CA LYS A 12 3.30 2.23 10.89
C LYS A 12 2.60 0.94 10.48
N THR A 13 1.65 0.48 11.29
CA THR A 13 0.85 -0.71 11.01
C THR A 13 -0.12 -0.44 9.85
N THR A 14 -0.02 -1.26 8.81
CA THR A 14 -0.88 -1.28 7.63
C THR A 14 -1.53 -2.65 7.49
N TRP A 15 -2.46 -2.81 6.56
CA TRP A 15 -2.97 -4.13 6.18
C TRP A 15 -2.40 -4.52 4.82
N SER A 16 -2.31 -5.81 4.56
CA SER A 16 -2.04 -6.35 3.22
C SER A 16 -3.11 -7.39 2.91
N GLY A 17 -3.79 -7.22 1.77
CA GLY A 17 -4.87 -8.10 1.33
C GLY A 17 -5.97 -7.37 0.56
N CYS A 18 -7.08 -8.05 0.31
CA CYS A 18 -8.21 -7.58 -0.49
C CYS A 18 -9.12 -6.53 0.18
N GLY A 19 -8.81 -6.06 1.39
CA GLY A 19 -9.54 -4.97 2.05
C GLY A 19 -10.84 -5.38 2.74
N GLN A 20 -11.46 -6.49 2.36
CA GLN A 20 -12.75 -6.96 2.92
C GLN A 20 -12.73 -7.23 4.44
N HIS A 21 -11.55 -7.43 5.02
CA HIS A 21 -11.39 -7.72 6.45
C HIS A 21 -10.57 -6.64 7.18
N VAL A 22 -10.48 -5.43 6.62
CA VAL A 22 -9.70 -4.33 7.21
C VAL A 22 -10.14 -4.01 8.63
N ASP A 23 -11.44 -3.93 8.90
CA ASP A 23 -11.93 -3.59 10.24
C ASP A 23 -11.54 -4.62 11.30
N SER A 24 -11.55 -5.91 10.93
CA SER A 24 -11.11 -6.99 11.82
C SER A 24 -9.59 -6.99 12.01
N VAL A 25 -8.82 -6.75 10.94
CA VAL A 25 -7.35 -6.69 11.01
C VAL A 25 -6.85 -5.46 11.78
N MET A 26 -7.57 -4.35 11.70
CA MET A 26 -7.20 -3.08 12.33
C MET A 26 -7.84 -2.88 13.70
N ARG A 27 -8.62 -3.85 14.20
CA ARG A 27 -9.41 -3.71 15.43
C ARG A 27 -8.55 -3.38 16.66
N ASP A 28 -7.39 -4.01 16.76
CA ASP A 28 -6.44 -3.82 17.86
C ASP A 28 -5.38 -2.75 17.56
N VAL A 29 -5.45 -2.08 16.40
CA VAL A 29 -4.48 -1.07 15.98
C VAL A 29 -5.05 0.33 16.28
N PRO A 30 -4.42 1.11 17.16
CA PRO A 30 -4.81 2.51 17.42
C PRO A 30 -4.66 3.38 16.17
N LYS A 31 -5.55 4.39 15.99
CA LYS A 31 -5.55 5.25 14.78
C LYS A 31 -4.21 5.97 14.56
N ASP A 32 -3.53 6.34 15.64
CA ASP A 32 -2.20 6.94 15.68
C ASP A 32 -1.10 6.03 15.09
N GLN A 33 -1.28 4.71 15.24
CA GLN A 33 -0.37 3.68 14.72
C GLN A 33 -0.79 3.12 13.35
N ARG A 34 -1.91 3.57 12.79
CA ARG A 34 -2.35 3.17 11.44
C ARG A 34 -1.60 3.97 10.38
N CYS A 35 -1.18 3.28 9.33
CA CYS A 35 -0.69 3.92 8.11
C CYS A 35 -1.83 4.72 7.46
N SER A 36 -1.60 5.98 7.14
CA SER A 36 -2.61 6.89 6.54
C SER A 36 -2.86 6.64 5.05
N GLY A 37 -2.29 5.56 4.49
CA GLY A 37 -2.20 5.34 3.06
C GLY A 37 -1.09 6.19 2.48
N HIS A 38 -0.17 5.53 1.78
CA HIS A 38 0.81 6.20 0.95
C HIS A 38 0.60 5.64 -0.44
N ASP A 39 0.44 6.51 -1.42
CA ASP A 39 0.56 6.12 -2.82
C ASP A 39 1.97 5.53 -3.00
N THR A 40 2.09 4.21 -2.91
CA THR A 40 3.25 3.55 -3.47
C THR A 40 3.31 4.04 -4.89
N PRO A 41 4.42 4.64 -5.35
CA PRO A 41 4.53 5.03 -6.74
C PRO A 41 4.47 3.73 -7.53
N THR A 42 3.27 3.38 -7.98
CA THR A 42 3.05 2.55 -9.15
C THR A 42 3.89 3.27 -10.17
N ARG A 43 5.08 2.71 -10.41
CA ARG A 43 5.99 3.16 -11.44
C ARG A 43 5.21 2.91 -12.70
N SER A 44 4.36 3.87 -13.03
CA SER A 44 3.54 3.91 -14.21
C SER A 44 4.58 4.02 -15.30
N ARG A 45 5.02 2.84 -15.78
CA ARG A 45 5.75 2.68 -17.01
C ARG A 45 4.75 3.01 -18.11
N PHE A 46 4.31 4.26 -18.11
CA PHE A 46 3.58 4.88 -19.19
C PHE A 46 4.64 5.14 -20.25
N PHE A 47 4.97 4.04 -20.95
CA PHE A 47 5.43 4.03 -22.32
C PHE A 47 6.47 5.11 -22.66
N ALA A 48 7.73 4.82 -22.34
CA ALA A 48 8.89 5.35 -23.06
C ALA A 48 8.89 4.85 -24.54
N ARG A 49 7.81 5.11 -25.29
CA ARG A 49 7.67 4.84 -26.73
C ARG A 49 8.16 6.02 -27.59
N ILE A 50 9.23 6.69 -27.14
CA ILE A 50 9.95 7.72 -27.89
C ILE A 50 11.25 7.14 -28.49
N LEU A 51 11.30 5.84 -28.79
CA LEU A 51 12.43 5.22 -29.51
C LEU A 51 11.92 4.34 -30.65
N GLY A 52 11.17 4.97 -31.56
CA GLY A 52 10.95 4.49 -32.92
C GLY A 52 12.00 5.10 -33.84
N ALA A 53 13.22 4.57 -33.77
CA ALA A 53 14.26 4.84 -34.75
C ALA A 53 13.99 4.00 -36.00
N ARG A 54 13.42 4.63 -37.04
CA ARG A 54 13.75 4.46 -38.47
C ARG A 54 12.82 5.31 -39.34
#